data_AF-D2NUK7-F1
#
_entry.id   AF-D2NUK7-F1
#
_cell.length_a   1.000
_cell.length_b   1.000
_cell.length_c   1.000
_cell.angle_alpha   90.00
_cell.angle_beta   90.00
_cell.angle_gamma   90.00
#
_symmetry.space_group_name_H-M   'P 1'
#
loop_
_entity.id
_entity.type
_entity.pdbx_description
1 polymer ?
#
loop_
_entity_poly.entity_id
_entity_poly.type
_entity_poly.pdbx_seq_one_letter_code
_entity_poly.pdbx_strand_id
1 'polypeptide(L)'
;HCDCIIAVLKVIVIFQKSLIMAFRNWFSLPAVRADDEEDLVDPQAVLREKCQAKGHIESLYNKYQECNDRVNGRSKTTETCIEELFDYVAELDHCVSHSLFTKLK
;
A
#
# COMPACT_ATOMS: atom_id res chain seq x y z
N HIS A 1 -3.30 -44.82 20.59
CA HIS A 1 -3.65 -43.41 20.93
C HIS A 1 -3.29 -42.39 19.83
N CYS A 2 -2.41 -42.71 18.86
CA CYS A 2 -2.13 -41.83 17.71
C CYS A 2 -3.16 -41.94 16.55
N ASP A 3 -3.90 -43.05 16.43
CA ASP A 3 -4.77 -43.27 15.28
C ASP A 3 -6.10 -42.49 15.32
N CYS A 4 -6.60 -42.16 16.51
CA CYS A 4 -7.82 -41.34 16.66
C CYS A 4 -7.60 -39.88 16.26
N ILE A 5 -6.41 -39.32 16.50
CA ILE A 5 -6.09 -37.92 16.19
C ILE A 5 -5.96 -37.73 14.66
N ILE A 6 -5.40 -38.71 13.95
CA ILE A 6 -5.27 -38.68 12.49
C ILE A 6 -6.65 -38.79 11.81
N ALA A 7 -7.58 -39.56 12.38
CA ALA A 7 -8.95 -39.66 11.87
C ALA A 7 -9.72 -38.34 12.03
N VAL A 8 -9.57 -37.66 13.16
CA VAL A 8 -10.21 -36.35 13.42
C VAL A 8 -9.64 -35.26 12.50
N LEU A 9 -8.31 -35.22 12.28
CA LEU A 9 -7.68 -34.28 11.34
C LEU A 9 -8.15 -34.50 9.89
N LYS A 10 -8.32 -35.75 9.45
CA LYS A 10 -8.78 -36.07 8.09
C LYS A 10 -10.23 -35.62 7.83
N VAL A 11 -11.12 -35.75 8.81
CA VAL A 11 -12.52 -35.30 8.70
C VAL A 11 -12.62 -33.77 8.60
N ILE A 12 -11.79 -33.04 9.33
CA ILE A 12 -11.74 -31.56 9.30
C ILE A 12 -11.26 -31.05 7.93
N VAL A 13 -10.25 -31.68 7.32
CA VAL A 13 -9.72 -31.28 6.00
C VAL A 13 -10.71 -31.58 4.86
N ILE A 14 -11.52 -32.63 4.97
CA ILE A 14 -12.57 -32.97 3.99
C ILE A 14 -13.71 -31.94 4.04
N PHE A 15 -14.10 -31.48 5.23
CA PHE A 15 -15.15 -30.47 5.41
C PHE A 15 -14.75 -29.09 4.85
N GLN A 16 -13.47 -28.72 4.96
CA GLN A 16 -12.93 -27.47 4.39
C GLN A 16 -12.88 -27.50 2.85
N LYS A 17 -12.63 -28.66 2.23
CA LYS A 17 -12.44 -28.78 0.77
C LYS A 17 -13.71 -28.56 -0.06
N SER A 18 -14.88 -28.90 0.49
CA SER A 18 -16.17 -28.72 -0.20
C SER A 18 -16.62 -27.25 -0.20
N LEU A 19 -16.34 -26.52 0.89
CA LEU A 19 -16.68 -25.11 1.05
C LEU A 19 -15.75 -24.19 0.22
N ILE A 20 -14.45 -24.49 0.16
CA ILE A 20 -13.47 -23.72 -0.61
C ILE A 20 -13.76 -23.77 -2.12
N MET A 21 -14.24 -24.91 -2.63
CA MET A 21 -14.52 -25.08 -4.07
C MET A 21 -15.77 -24.30 -4.49
N ALA A 22 -16.80 -24.24 -3.63
CA ALA A 22 -18.00 -23.45 -3.83
C ALA A 22 -17.73 -21.93 -3.71
N PHE A 23 -16.87 -21.52 -2.77
CA PHE A 23 -16.48 -20.12 -2.60
C PHE A 23 -15.61 -19.61 -3.77
N ARG A 24 -14.78 -20.48 -4.36
CA ARG A 24 -13.93 -20.15 -5.52
C ARG A 24 -14.73 -19.86 -6.80
N ASN A 25 -15.90 -20.49 -6.97
CA ASN A 25 -16.78 -20.25 -8.12
C ASN A 25 -17.64 -18.99 -7.98
N TRP A 26 -17.85 -18.53 -6.74
CA TRP A 26 -18.63 -17.32 -6.42
C TRP A 26 -17.79 -16.03 -6.52
N PHE A 27 -16.48 -16.11 -6.32
CA PHE A 27 -15.58 -14.95 -6.25
C PHE A 27 -14.72 -14.74 -7.50
N SER A 28 -15.13 -15.24 -8.67
CA SER A 28 -14.48 -14.91 -9.94
C SER A 28 -14.82 -13.46 -10.34
N LEU A 29 -14.11 -12.53 -9.72
CA LEU A 29 -14.03 -11.14 -10.14
C LEU A 29 -13.36 -11.08 -11.53
N PRO A 30 -13.92 -10.32 -12.48
CA PRO A 30 -13.24 -10.09 -13.76
C PRO A 30 -11.90 -9.42 -13.49
N ALA A 31 -10.82 -10.09 -13.88
CA ALA A 31 -9.48 -9.53 -13.81
C ALA A 31 -9.35 -8.48 -14.93
N VAL A 32 -9.43 -7.19 -14.56
CA VAL A 32 -9.03 -6.10 -15.44
C VAL A 32 -7.53 -6.24 -15.67
N ARG A 33 -7.14 -6.51 -16.92
CA ARG A 33 -5.74 -6.37 -17.35
C ARG A 33 -5.60 -5.00 -17.99
N ALA A 34 -4.72 -4.17 -17.44
CA ALA A 34 -4.23 -2.98 -18.13
C ALA A 34 -3.26 -3.50 -19.20
N ASP A 35 -3.79 -3.76 -20.40
CA ASP A 35 -2.99 -4.14 -21.57
C ASP A 35 -2.61 -2.82 -22.26
N ASP A 36 -1.35 -2.41 -22.10
CA ASP A 36 -0.54 -1.45 -22.90
C ASP A 36 0.78 -1.18 -22.13
N GLU A 37 1.57 -2.23 -21.87
CA GLU A 37 2.86 -2.22 -21.15
C GLU A 37 4.05 -1.80 -22.04
N GLU A 38 3.93 -0.73 -22.82
CA GLU A 38 5.09 -0.07 -23.43
C GLU A 38 5.16 1.39 -22.94
N ASP A 39 5.90 1.60 -21.85
CA ASP A 39 6.34 2.90 -21.32
C ASP A 39 5.28 3.90 -20.85
N LEU A 40 4.13 3.44 -20.34
CA LEU A 40 3.18 4.35 -19.67
C LEU A 40 3.71 4.82 -18.31
N VAL A 41 4.54 5.87 -18.32
CA VAL A 41 4.99 6.55 -17.11
C VAL A 41 3.86 7.43 -16.56
N ASP A 42 3.45 7.19 -15.32
CA ASP A 42 2.48 8.03 -14.62
C ASP A 42 3.01 9.48 -14.51
N PRO A 43 2.37 10.47 -15.14
CA PRO A 43 2.78 11.86 -15.06
C PRO A 43 2.83 12.38 -13.61
N GLN A 44 2.02 11.82 -12.72
CA GLN A 44 2.01 12.18 -11.30
C GLN A 44 3.32 11.79 -10.61
N ALA A 45 3.86 10.60 -10.89
CA ALA A 45 5.13 10.14 -10.31
C ALA A 45 6.28 11.08 -10.69
N VAL A 46 6.40 11.42 -11.98
CA VAL A 46 7.43 12.34 -12.49
C VAL A 46 7.31 13.73 -11.87
N LEU A 47 6.09 14.22 -11.66
CA LEU A 47 5.87 15.52 -11.02
C LEU A 47 6.18 15.49 -9.52
N ARG A 48 5.86 14.39 -8.83
CA ARG A 48 6.21 14.21 -7.41
C ARG A 48 7.72 14.26 -7.20
N GLU A 49 8.50 13.56 -8.03
CA GLU A 49 9.98 13.61 -7.95
C GLU A 49 10.52 15.03 -8.10
N LYS A 50 9.98 15.81 -9.04
CA LYS A 50 10.37 17.22 -9.23
C LYS A 50 9.96 18.11 -8.04
N CYS A 51 8.78 17.87 -7.48
CA CYS A 51 8.29 18.62 -6.32
C CYS A 51 9.04 18.28 -5.04
N GLN A 52 9.47 17.03 -4.87
CA GLN A 52 10.27 16.58 -3.72
C GLN A 52 11.59 17.33 -3.58
N ALA A 53 12.23 17.71 -4.69
CA ALA A 53 13.49 18.45 -4.71
C ALA A 53 13.35 19.93 -4.26
N LYS A 54 12.13 20.41 -3.96
CA LYS A 54 11.94 21.77 -3.41
C LYS A 54 12.32 21.78 -1.94
N GLY A 55 13.19 22.71 -1.54
CA GLY A 55 13.76 22.74 -0.19
C GLY A 55 12.74 22.75 0.97
N HIS A 56 11.57 23.37 0.81
CA HIS A 56 10.52 23.30 1.85
C HIS A 56 9.91 21.89 1.98
N ILE A 57 9.59 21.27 0.85
CA ILE A 57 9.04 19.90 0.79
C ILE A 57 10.07 18.89 1.30
N GLU A 58 11.33 19.06 0.91
CA GLU A 58 12.44 18.25 1.41
C GLU A 58 12.59 18.37 2.93
N SER A 59 12.44 19.56 3.50
CA SER A 59 12.47 19.75 4.96
C SER A 59 11.32 19.03 5.67
N LEU A 60 10.11 19.05 5.11
CA LEU A 60 8.96 18.30 5.64
C LEU A 60 9.20 16.79 5.55
N TYR A 61 9.76 16.32 4.44
CA TYR A 61 10.15 14.93 4.27
C TYR A 61 11.17 14.49 5.33
N ASN A 62 12.18 15.31 5.61
CA ASN A 62 13.18 15.01 6.63
C ASN A 62 12.56 14.89 8.04
N LYS A 63 11.61 15.78 8.40
CA LYS A 63 10.86 15.65 9.67
C LYS A 63 10.07 14.35 9.76
N TYR A 64 9.42 13.96 8.66
CA TYR A 64 8.71 12.69 8.58
C TYR A 64 9.67 11.49 8.75
N GLN A 65 10.85 11.52 8.14
CA GLN A 65 11.86 10.48 8.34
C GLN A 65 12.40 10.45 9.77
N GLU A 66 12.67 11.59 10.38
CA GLU A 66 13.07 11.69 11.78
C GLU A 66 12.03 11.07 12.73
N CYS A 67 10.73 11.26 12.45
CA CYS A 67 9.68 10.58 13.18
C CYS A 67 9.73 9.06 12.96
N ASN A 68 9.85 8.60 11.70
CA ASN A 68 9.92 7.18 11.40
C ASN A 68 11.09 6.50 12.12
N ASP A 69 12.26 7.12 12.14
CA ASP A 69 13.43 6.60 12.85
C ASP A 69 13.18 6.50 14.36
N ARG A 70 12.51 7.49 14.94
CA ARG A 70 12.13 7.49 16.36
C ARG A 70 11.10 6.42 16.70
N VAL A 71 10.10 6.21 15.85
CA VAL A 71 9.06 5.18 16.05
C VAL A 71 9.65 3.77 15.86
N ASN A 72 10.44 3.57 14.81
CA ASN A 72 11.10 2.29 14.52
C ASN A 72 12.17 1.92 15.56
N GLY A 73 12.79 2.92 16.19
CA GLY A 73 13.76 2.73 17.27
C GLY A 73 13.14 2.31 18.62
N ARG A 74 11.81 2.36 18.77
CA ARG A 74 11.11 2.05 20.03
C ARG A 74 10.41 0.70 19.95
N SER A 75 10.68 -0.18 20.92
CA SER A 75 10.02 -1.50 21.01
C SER A 75 8.56 -1.43 21.47
N LYS A 76 8.18 -0.36 22.19
CA LYS A 76 6.80 -0.07 22.62
C LYS A 76 6.58 1.44 22.60
N THR A 77 5.84 1.94 21.62
CA THR A 77 5.44 3.34 21.53
C THR A 77 3.99 3.46 21.05
N THR A 78 3.31 4.51 21.48
CA THR A 78 1.97 4.90 20.98
C THR A 78 2.06 6.05 19.98
N GLU A 79 3.28 6.50 19.69
CA GLU A 79 3.56 7.57 18.76
C GLU A 79 3.27 7.14 17.31
N THR A 80 2.73 8.07 16.51
CA THR A 80 2.41 7.87 15.09
C THR A 80 2.92 9.04 14.27
N CYS A 81 3.54 8.79 13.11
CA CYS A 81 4.07 9.82 12.22
C CYS A 81 3.04 10.39 11.23
N ILE A 82 1.76 10.36 11.59
CA ILE A 82 0.65 10.73 10.70
C ILE A 82 0.58 12.24 10.49
N GLU A 83 0.92 13.03 11.51
CA GLU A 83 0.97 14.49 11.41
C GLU A 83 2.03 14.93 10.39
N GLU A 84 3.27 14.46 10.56
CA GLU A 84 4.38 14.79 9.66
C GLU A 84 4.14 14.25 8.24
N LEU A 85 3.49 13.10 8.12
CA LEU A 85 3.08 12.56 6.83
C LEU A 85 2.08 13.49 6.13
N PHE A 86 1.05 13.95 6.84
CA PHE A 86 0.05 14.84 6.25
C PHE A 86 0.64 16.20 5.88
N ASP A 87 1.53 16.76 6.70
CA ASP A 87 2.24 18.00 6.37
C ASP A 87 3.04 17.85 5.07
N TYR A 88 3.83 16.77 4.96
CA TYR A 88 4.62 16.49 3.76
C TYR A 88 3.74 16.27 2.52
N VAL A 89 2.70 15.43 2.62
CA VAL A 89 1.83 15.09 1.48
C VAL A 89 1.01 16.29 1.04
N ALA A 90 0.51 17.10 1.97
CA ALA A 90 -0.27 18.30 1.64
C ALA A 90 0.53 19.27 0.78
N GLU A 91 1.78 19.55 1.15
CA GLU A 91 2.63 20.47 0.39
C GLU A 91 3.12 19.84 -0.93
N LEU A 92 3.42 18.54 -0.92
CA LEU A 92 3.76 17.80 -2.13
C LEU A 92 2.63 17.84 -3.16
N ASP A 93 1.41 17.52 -2.75
CA ASP A 93 0.25 17.49 -3.64
C ASP A 93 -0.16 18.92 -4.06
N HIS A 94 -0.01 19.92 -3.19
CA HIS A 94 -0.17 21.33 -3.58
C HIS A 94 0.76 21.67 -4.75
N CYS A 95 2.03 21.30 -4.67
CA CYS A 95 3.00 21.48 -5.76
C CYS A 95 2.60 20.74 -7.05
N VAL A 96 2.20 19.48 -6.95
CA VAL A 96 1.86 18.62 -8.10
C VAL A 96 0.59 19.10 -8.80
N SER A 97 -0.41 19.55 -8.04
CA SER A 97 -1.72 19.96 -8.53
C SER A 97 -1.66 21.06 -9.60
N HIS A 98 -0.66 21.94 -9.55
CA HIS A 98 -0.47 23.03 -10.51
C HIS A 98 -0.24 22.56 -11.95
N SER A 99 0.28 21.34 -12.15
CA SER A 99 0.67 20.86 -13.47
C SER A 99 0.08 19.50 -13.84
N LEU A 100 -0.36 18.71 -12.86
CA LEU A 100 -0.87 17.36 -13.08
C LEU A 100 -2.04 17.32 -14.06
N PHE A 101 -3.06 18.17 -13.85
CA PHE A 101 -4.26 18.17 -14.71
C PHE A 101 -3.98 18.60 -16.16
N THR A 102 -2.86 19.28 -16.43
CA THR A 102 -2.45 19.59 -17.81
C THR A 102 -1.84 18.40 -18.56
N LYS A 103 -1.48 17.34 -17.83
CA LYS A 103 -0.89 16.10 -18.37
C LYS A 103 -1.90 14.97 -18.51
N LEU A 104 -3.07 15.11 -17.89
CA LEU A 104 -4.18 14.18 -17.98
C LEU A 104 -5.10 14.59 -19.15
N LYS A 105 -5.51 13.61 -19.96
CA LYS A 105 -6.43 13.78 -21.09
C LYS A 105 -7.85 13.41 -20.68
#